data_AF-A0A935MF34-F1
#
_entry.id   AF-A0A935MF34-F1
#
_cell.length_a   1.000
_cell.length_b   1.000
_cell.length_c   1.000
_cell.angle_alpha   90.00
_cell.angle_beta   90.00
_cell.angle_gamma   90.00
#
_symmetry.space_group_name_H-M   'P 1'
#
loop_
_entity.id
_entity.type
_entity.pdbx_description
1 polymer ?
#
loop_
_entity_poly.entity_id
_entity_poly.type
_entity_poly.pdbx_seq_one_letter_code
_entity_poly.pdbx_strand_id
1 'polypeptide(L)'
;MFTKKTPVFLFVAILTAVQLACNFANSTATPDTFATLNELYTASALTLEADPTQPAVLLPTATPGLPLPTYSPGPPPTGFPVATATNRPVYDPPVPTSICDAAEFVKDMTYPDGTPVTRNTTFEKTWRIKNVGTCTWTTSYSLVFAGGYPMSGPAVSTLARSVSPGASIDITVKLTAPSEEGEYLGYWKLRNTNGVNFGIGDKAEKAFWVEIRVPGASYMAYSFVEHFCEADWRNEDVALPCPGKVSDPNGYVLRLDSLVMENGVTENNPSLLTVPQDVRHGEVSGEYPAFTIQAGDHFRTIVGCQYEAKKCDVVFRLDYKKNGTVKNLFHWNEVYEGNSYPIDFDLSSLAGDSVKLILVVTANGGQNQDYAIWLHPFILRQGTPGPTAAPTLTFTPTPTPTATPTSTPTP
;
A
#
# COMPACT_ATOMS: atom_id res chain seq x y z
N MET A 1 -49.05 -35.91 74.46
CA MET A 1 -49.43 -34.66 73.76
C MET A 1 -48.15 -34.06 73.20
N PHE A 2 -47.77 -34.42 71.97
CA PHE A 2 -46.57 -33.90 71.29
C PHE A 2 -46.98 -33.29 69.96
N THR A 3 -46.82 -31.97 69.86
CA THR A 3 -47.24 -31.11 68.76
C THR A 3 -46.20 -31.14 67.64
N LYS A 4 -46.62 -31.57 66.44
CA LYS A 4 -45.86 -31.43 65.18
C LYS A 4 -45.68 -29.93 64.86
N LYS A 5 -44.44 -29.46 64.81
CA LYS A 5 -44.07 -28.18 64.18
C LYS A 5 -43.13 -28.46 63.01
N THR A 6 -43.58 -28.12 61.81
CA THR A 6 -42.84 -27.93 60.56
C THR A 6 -43.52 -26.74 59.85
N PRO A 7 -42.92 -26.00 58.89
CA PRO A 7 -41.56 -26.05 58.36
C PRO A 7 -41.01 -24.62 58.08
N VAL A 8 -40.53 -23.88 59.08
CA VAL A 8 -39.87 -22.57 58.83
C VAL A 8 -38.37 -22.75 58.51
N PHE A 9 -37.76 -23.83 59.00
CA PHE A 9 -36.34 -24.12 58.80
C PHE A 9 -35.97 -24.52 57.36
N LEU A 10 -36.91 -25.11 56.59
CA LEU A 10 -36.64 -25.53 55.22
C LEU A 10 -36.55 -24.34 54.25
N PHE A 11 -37.30 -23.27 54.50
CA PHE A 11 -37.30 -22.07 53.64
C PHE A 11 -36.07 -21.18 53.85
N VAL A 12 -35.55 -21.11 55.10
CA VAL A 12 -34.35 -20.32 55.41
C VAL A 12 -33.06 -21.01 54.91
N ALA A 13 -33.04 -22.35 54.89
CA ALA A 13 -31.92 -23.12 54.33
C ALA A 13 -31.83 -23.01 52.80
N ILE A 14 -32.97 -22.87 52.10
CA ILE A 14 -32.99 -22.72 50.64
C ILE A 14 -32.60 -21.29 50.23
N LEU A 15 -32.99 -20.27 50.99
CA LEU A 15 -32.65 -18.87 50.66
C LEU A 15 -31.17 -18.53 50.92
N THR A 16 -30.52 -19.22 51.86
CA THR A 16 -29.07 -19.08 52.13
C THR A 16 -28.20 -19.86 51.15
N ALA A 17 -28.67 -20.98 50.59
CA ALA A 17 -27.97 -21.72 49.55
C ALA A 17 -27.91 -20.97 48.19
N VAL A 18 -28.89 -20.10 47.90
CA VAL A 18 -28.90 -19.28 46.67
C VAL A 18 -27.88 -18.14 46.70
N GLN A 19 -27.46 -17.66 47.88
CA GLN A 19 -26.46 -16.59 47.99
C GLN A 19 -25.00 -17.08 47.96
N LEU A 20 -24.74 -18.37 48.15
CA LEU A 20 -23.39 -18.95 48.01
C LEU A 20 -23.10 -19.55 46.61
N ALA A 21 -24.10 -19.65 45.73
CA ALA A 21 -23.91 -20.15 44.37
C ALA A 21 -23.35 -19.09 43.38
N CYS A 22 -23.27 -17.81 43.77
CA CYS A 22 -22.80 -16.72 42.90
C CYS A 22 -21.34 -16.28 43.14
N ASN A 23 -20.55 -17.00 43.95
CA ASN A 23 -19.16 -16.58 44.27
C ASN A 23 -18.09 -17.66 44.01
N PHE A 24 -18.34 -18.59 43.08
CA PHE A 24 -17.26 -19.42 42.55
C PHE A 24 -16.48 -18.66 41.48
N ALA A 25 -15.39 -18.03 41.91
CA ALA A 25 -14.29 -17.64 41.05
C ALA A 25 -13.61 -18.92 40.51
N ASN A 26 -14.12 -19.46 39.40
CA ASN A 26 -13.33 -20.32 38.53
C ASN A 26 -12.68 -19.46 37.46
N SER A 27 -11.47 -19.01 37.76
CA SER A 27 -10.51 -18.57 36.76
C SER A 27 -10.08 -19.77 35.91
N THR A 28 -10.91 -20.12 34.94
CA THR A 28 -10.46 -20.75 33.71
C THR A 28 -10.82 -19.79 32.60
N ALA A 29 -9.96 -18.78 32.40
CA ALA A 29 -9.94 -18.04 31.16
C ALA A 29 -9.63 -19.07 30.06
N THR A 30 -10.65 -19.50 29.32
CA THR A 30 -10.45 -19.96 27.96
C THR A 30 -9.68 -18.85 27.24
N PRO A 31 -8.54 -19.14 26.59
CA PRO A 31 -7.82 -18.12 25.84
C PRO A 31 -8.80 -17.50 24.85
N ASP A 32 -8.92 -16.18 24.88
CA ASP A 32 -9.61 -15.44 23.85
C ASP A 32 -8.87 -15.68 22.54
N THR A 33 -9.44 -16.51 21.67
CA THR A 33 -8.83 -16.89 20.40
C THR A 33 -8.52 -15.68 19.53
N PHE A 34 -9.22 -14.55 19.75
CA PHE A 34 -9.01 -13.29 19.04
C PHE A 34 -7.78 -12.52 19.53
N ALA A 35 -7.47 -12.55 20.84
CA ALA A 35 -6.24 -11.96 21.38
C ALA A 35 -4.98 -12.73 20.90
N THR A 36 -5.06 -14.06 20.78
CA THR A 36 -3.97 -14.87 20.24
C THR A 36 -3.77 -14.74 18.72
N LEU A 37 -4.80 -14.38 17.95
CA LEU A 37 -4.67 -14.10 16.51
C LEU A 37 -3.88 -12.82 16.27
N ASN A 38 -4.11 -11.76 17.06
CA ASN A 38 -3.40 -10.49 16.93
C ASN A 38 -1.89 -10.62 17.26
N GLU A 39 -1.54 -11.48 18.23
CA GLU A 39 -0.14 -11.79 18.56
C GLU A 39 0.53 -12.69 17.49
N LEU A 40 -0.21 -13.62 16.88
CA LEU A 40 0.32 -14.52 15.83
C LEU A 40 0.63 -13.76 14.52
N TYR A 41 -0.16 -12.75 14.15
CA TYR A 41 0.09 -11.92 12.97
C TYR A 41 1.23 -10.91 13.14
N THR A 42 1.40 -10.38 14.37
CA THR A 42 2.54 -9.51 14.69
C THR A 42 3.87 -10.28 14.64
N ALA A 43 3.86 -11.59 14.96
CA ALA A 43 5.04 -12.45 14.89
C ALA A 43 5.48 -12.79 13.45
N SER A 44 4.56 -12.85 12.48
CA SER A 44 4.90 -13.14 11.07
C SER A 44 5.51 -11.95 10.31
N ALA A 45 5.38 -10.73 10.84
CA ALA A 45 5.98 -9.52 10.26
C ALA A 45 7.43 -9.25 10.71
N LEU A 46 8.00 -10.08 11.60
CA LEU A 46 9.34 -9.90 12.20
C LEU A 46 10.38 -10.96 11.81
N THR A 47 10.12 -11.80 10.79
CA THR A 47 11.04 -12.88 10.37
C THR A 47 11.80 -12.66 9.05
N LEU A 48 11.86 -11.43 8.53
CA LEU A 48 12.94 -11.04 7.60
C LEU A 48 13.88 -10.10 8.34
N GLU A 49 15.19 -10.39 8.30
CA GLU A 49 16.30 -9.77 9.06
C GLU A 49 16.74 -10.59 10.29
N ALA A 50 17.21 -11.82 10.05
CA ALA A 50 18.16 -12.49 10.94
C ALA A 50 19.41 -12.85 10.13
N ASP A 51 20.27 -11.86 9.92
CA ASP A 51 21.66 -12.05 9.50
C ASP A 51 22.54 -12.15 10.76
N PRO A 52 23.30 -13.25 11.01
CA PRO A 52 24.21 -13.32 12.12
C PRO A 52 25.64 -13.03 11.65
N THR A 53 26.27 -11.98 12.19
CA THR A 53 27.53 -12.00 12.97
C THR A 53 28.39 -10.73 12.81
N GLN A 54 28.40 -9.84 13.82
CA GLN A 54 29.65 -9.33 14.42
C GLN A 54 29.41 -8.66 15.80
N PRO A 55 30.32 -8.76 16.80
CA PRO A 55 30.07 -8.33 18.17
C PRO A 55 30.34 -6.83 18.39
N ALA A 56 29.40 -6.16 19.07
CA ALA A 56 29.55 -4.80 19.56
C ALA A 56 30.37 -4.75 20.87
N VAL A 57 31.32 -3.82 20.91
CA VAL A 57 32.15 -3.48 22.07
C VAL A 57 31.36 -2.58 23.02
N LEU A 58 31.27 -2.97 24.29
CA LEU A 58 30.64 -2.17 25.36
C LEU A 58 31.62 -1.09 25.85
N LEU A 59 31.16 0.17 25.89
CA LEU A 59 31.80 1.25 26.65
C LEU A 59 31.30 1.21 28.12
N PRO A 60 32.19 1.35 29.13
CA PRO A 60 31.75 1.42 30.52
C PRO A 60 31.36 2.84 30.94
N THR A 61 30.26 2.89 31.68
CA THR A 61 29.67 4.02 32.40
C THR A 61 30.58 4.50 33.54
N ALA A 62 30.63 5.83 33.74
CA ALA A 62 31.35 6.49 34.82
C ALA A 62 30.76 6.17 36.20
N THR A 63 31.62 5.84 37.16
CA THR A 63 31.30 5.77 38.60
C THR A 63 32.12 6.81 39.34
N PRO A 64 31.52 7.69 40.18
CA PRO A 64 32.25 8.67 40.97
C PRO A 64 32.57 8.16 42.39
N GLY A 65 33.78 8.46 42.85
CA GLY A 65 34.10 8.60 44.28
C GLY A 65 35.20 7.70 44.82
N LEU A 66 36.36 8.29 45.13
CA LEU A 66 37.17 8.12 46.36
C LEU A 66 38.44 9.00 46.26
N PRO A 67 38.99 9.49 47.39
CA PRO A 67 39.96 10.59 47.43
C PRO A 67 41.40 10.16 47.08
N LEU A 68 42.14 11.17 46.63
CA LEU A 68 43.49 11.16 46.07
C LEU A 68 44.56 10.59 47.03
N PRO A 69 45.42 9.64 46.61
CA PRO A 69 46.67 9.37 47.31
C PRO A 69 47.74 10.41 46.94
N THR A 70 48.26 11.11 47.94
CA THR A 70 49.46 11.94 47.86
C THR A 70 50.68 11.07 47.63
N TYR A 71 51.27 11.15 46.44
CA TYR A 71 52.57 10.52 46.14
C TYR A 71 53.73 11.49 46.39
N SER A 72 54.66 11.04 47.22
CA SER A 72 55.97 11.65 47.47
C SER A 72 56.92 11.32 46.30
N PRO A 73 57.80 12.23 45.84
CA PRO A 73 58.69 11.96 44.72
C PRO A 73 59.89 11.11 45.16
N GLY A 74 60.01 9.90 44.60
CA GLY A 74 61.23 9.09 44.61
C GLY A 74 62.15 9.41 43.42
N PRO A 75 63.47 9.14 43.52
CA PRO A 75 64.47 9.54 42.51
C PRO A 75 64.36 8.72 41.21
N PRO A 76 64.87 9.27 40.09
CA PRO A 76 64.64 8.70 38.76
C PRO A 76 65.50 7.46 38.50
N PRO A 77 64.95 6.39 37.90
CA PRO A 77 65.77 5.36 37.28
C PRO A 77 66.23 5.82 35.90
N THR A 78 67.54 5.72 35.72
CA THR A 78 68.32 5.95 34.51
C THR A 78 68.03 4.95 33.39
N GLY A 79 67.87 5.47 32.17
CA GLY A 79 68.36 4.88 30.92
C GLY A 79 67.59 3.71 30.32
N PHE A 80 66.67 4.03 29.40
CA PHE A 80 66.27 3.12 28.32
C PHE A 80 66.73 3.69 26.97
N PRO A 81 67.14 2.84 26.00
CA PRO A 81 67.66 3.29 24.71
C PRO A 81 66.57 3.97 23.88
N VAL A 82 66.92 5.14 23.33
CA VAL A 82 66.08 5.92 22.42
C VAL A 82 65.98 5.16 21.10
N ALA A 83 64.77 4.68 20.76
CA ALA A 83 64.46 4.25 19.42
C ALA A 83 64.42 5.48 18.50
N THR A 84 65.29 5.51 17.50
CA THR A 84 65.33 6.55 16.48
C THR A 84 64.02 6.53 15.68
N ALA A 85 63.27 7.63 15.73
CA ALA A 85 62.06 7.81 14.94
C ALA A 85 62.42 7.77 13.44
N THR A 86 62.05 6.69 12.77
CA THR A 86 62.03 6.64 11.30
C THR A 86 60.87 7.48 10.80
N ASN A 87 61.16 8.42 9.89
CA ASN A 87 60.20 9.27 9.19
C ASN A 87 58.97 8.48 8.72
N ARG A 88 57.83 8.69 9.39
CA ARG A 88 56.52 8.27 8.88
C ARG A 88 56.17 9.21 7.74
N PRO A 89 55.79 8.72 6.54
CA PRO A 89 55.30 9.59 5.48
C PRO A 89 54.07 10.34 6.03
N VAL A 90 54.14 11.67 5.99
CA VAL A 90 53.01 12.54 6.29
C VAL A 90 51.96 12.26 5.22
N TYR A 91 50.85 11.65 5.64
CA TYR A 91 49.65 11.60 4.81
C TYR A 91 49.05 13.00 4.84
N ASP A 92 49.48 13.85 3.90
CA ASP A 92 48.77 15.09 3.63
C ASP A 92 47.37 14.71 3.14
N PRO A 93 46.29 15.13 3.82
CA PRO A 93 44.96 14.98 3.26
C PRO A 93 44.97 15.68 1.89
N PRO A 94 44.42 15.06 0.83
CA PRO A 94 44.42 15.68 -0.49
C PRO A 94 43.76 17.06 -0.37
N VAL A 95 44.53 18.11 -0.70
CA VAL A 95 44.02 19.46 -0.79
C VAL A 95 42.83 19.42 -1.75
N PRO A 96 41.63 19.89 -1.37
CA PRO A 96 40.49 19.89 -2.26
C PRO A 96 40.88 20.66 -3.52
N THR A 97 40.97 19.95 -4.65
CA THR A 97 41.25 20.56 -5.94
C THR A 97 40.12 21.52 -6.26
N SER A 98 40.41 22.81 -6.16
CA SER A 98 39.47 23.88 -6.48
C SER A 98 39.22 23.90 -7.98
N ILE A 99 38.07 23.37 -8.42
CA ILE A 99 37.65 23.38 -9.82
C ILE A 99 36.90 24.68 -10.12
N CYS A 100 37.25 25.34 -11.23
CA CYS A 100 36.59 26.58 -11.66
C CYS A 100 35.09 26.39 -11.86
N ASP A 101 34.71 25.45 -12.74
CA ASP A 101 33.33 25.13 -13.07
C ASP A 101 32.92 23.80 -12.43
N ALA A 102 32.19 23.83 -11.31
CA ALA A 102 31.73 22.64 -10.61
C ALA A 102 30.35 22.84 -10.00
N ALA A 103 29.45 21.88 -10.23
CA ALA A 103 28.08 21.92 -9.76
C ALA A 103 27.83 20.87 -8.66
N GLU A 104 26.85 21.15 -7.82
CA GLU A 104 26.29 20.21 -6.85
C GLU A 104 24.79 20.11 -7.12
N PHE A 105 24.27 18.88 -7.26
CA PHE A 105 22.84 18.64 -7.29
C PHE A 105 22.29 18.76 -5.87
N VAL A 106 21.33 19.65 -5.65
CA VAL A 106 20.74 19.86 -4.33
C VAL A 106 19.49 19.00 -4.16
N LYS A 107 18.54 19.11 -5.09
CA LYS A 107 17.31 18.31 -5.13
C LYS A 107 16.53 18.52 -6.42
N ASP A 108 15.59 17.62 -6.68
CA ASP A 108 14.48 17.88 -7.58
C ASP A 108 13.48 18.85 -6.96
N MET A 109 13.12 19.88 -7.70
CA MET A 109 12.05 20.81 -7.33
C MET A 109 10.70 20.32 -7.85
N THR A 110 10.69 19.65 -9.00
CA THR A 110 9.52 18.99 -9.60
C THR A 110 9.92 17.62 -10.15
N TYR A 111 8.96 16.70 -10.22
CA TYR A 111 9.13 15.34 -10.73
C TYR A 111 10.36 14.62 -10.13
N PRO A 112 10.37 14.28 -8.82
CA PRO A 112 11.40 13.41 -8.25
C PRO A 112 11.56 12.11 -9.07
N ASP A 113 12.70 11.46 -8.93
CA ASP A 113 13.01 10.24 -9.68
C ASP A 113 11.90 9.17 -9.55
N GLY A 114 11.56 8.56 -10.68
CA GLY A 114 10.50 7.54 -10.77
C GLY A 114 9.06 8.08 -10.85
N THR A 115 8.88 9.41 -10.92
CA THR A 115 7.53 10.01 -11.01
C THR A 115 6.75 9.44 -12.20
N PRO A 116 5.52 8.93 -11.99
CA PRO A 116 4.68 8.48 -13.10
C PRO A 116 4.17 9.68 -13.90
N VAL A 117 4.38 9.66 -15.21
CA VAL A 117 3.92 10.71 -16.13
C VAL A 117 3.07 10.09 -17.22
N THR A 118 1.88 10.64 -17.43
CA THR A 118 0.97 10.19 -18.50
C THR A 118 1.64 10.32 -19.87
N ARG A 119 1.49 9.30 -20.71
CA ARG A 119 2.03 9.28 -22.08
C ARG A 119 1.68 10.54 -22.87
N ASN A 120 2.60 10.97 -23.72
CA ASN A 120 2.49 12.18 -24.56
C ASN A 120 2.19 13.48 -23.79
N THR A 121 2.32 13.48 -22.47
CA THR A 121 2.05 14.67 -21.64
C THR A 121 3.30 15.52 -21.58
N THR A 122 3.11 16.83 -21.72
CA THR A 122 4.19 17.80 -21.56
C THR A 122 4.28 18.25 -20.11
N PHE A 123 5.49 18.26 -19.55
CA PHE A 123 5.76 18.59 -18.17
C PHE A 123 7.03 19.45 -18.02
N GLU A 124 7.13 20.16 -16.89
CA GLU A 124 8.28 21.01 -16.57
C GLU A 124 9.11 20.40 -15.43
N LYS A 125 10.29 19.90 -15.78
CA LYS A 125 11.27 19.39 -14.83
C LYS A 125 12.14 20.54 -14.34
N THR A 126 12.23 20.70 -13.03
CA THR A 126 13.06 21.71 -12.39
C THR A 126 14.03 21.07 -11.39
N TRP A 127 15.32 21.34 -11.56
CA TRP A 127 16.36 20.95 -10.61
C TRP A 127 16.87 22.17 -9.85
N ARG A 128 17.20 21.99 -8.57
CA ARG A 128 18.01 22.96 -7.83
C ARG A 128 19.47 22.56 -7.89
N ILE A 129 20.29 23.40 -8.50
CA ILE A 129 21.73 23.19 -8.69
C ILE A 129 22.51 24.28 -7.98
N LYS A 130 23.58 23.93 -7.29
CA LYS A 130 24.46 24.85 -6.58
C LYS A 130 25.82 24.97 -7.27
N ASN A 131 26.34 26.17 -7.37
CA ASN A 131 27.71 26.43 -7.80
C ASN A 131 28.67 26.14 -6.63
N VAL A 132 29.47 25.09 -6.78
CA VAL A 132 30.52 24.71 -5.82
C VAL A 132 31.93 24.91 -6.37
N GLY A 133 32.04 25.50 -7.57
CA GLY A 133 33.30 25.92 -8.15
C GLY A 133 33.70 27.33 -7.73
N THR A 134 34.79 27.82 -8.30
CA THR A 134 35.30 29.18 -8.03
C THR A 134 34.89 30.21 -9.08
N CYS A 135 34.34 29.79 -10.22
CA CYS A 135 33.95 30.68 -11.30
C CYS A 135 32.46 31.04 -11.20
N THR A 136 32.13 32.32 -11.43
CA THR A 136 30.73 32.74 -11.52
C THR A 136 30.15 32.29 -12.86
N TRP A 137 29.07 31.51 -12.82
CA TRP A 137 28.33 31.16 -14.02
C TRP A 137 27.52 32.37 -14.46
N THR A 138 27.69 32.82 -15.70
CA THR A 138 26.92 33.94 -16.26
C THR A 138 25.75 33.42 -17.10
N THR A 139 24.91 34.30 -17.61
CA THR A 139 23.85 33.94 -18.58
C THR A 139 24.38 33.41 -19.91
N SER A 140 25.69 33.55 -20.17
CA SER A 140 26.37 32.94 -21.31
C SER A 140 26.67 31.45 -21.12
N TYR A 141 26.48 30.92 -19.92
CA TYR A 141 26.54 29.48 -19.64
C TYR A 141 25.23 28.83 -20.08
N SER A 142 25.25 27.53 -20.34
CA SER A 142 24.06 26.81 -20.79
C SER A 142 23.91 25.47 -20.08
N LEU A 143 22.67 25.06 -19.87
CA LEU A 143 22.29 23.67 -19.70
C LEU A 143 22.36 22.97 -21.07
N VAL A 144 22.92 21.76 -21.12
CA VAL A 144 23.03 20.95 -22.34
C VAL A 144 22.59 19.51 -22.07
N PHE A 145 21.87 18.93 -23.04
CA PHE A 145 21.52 17.52 -22.99
C PHE A 145 22.79 16.68 -23.20
N ALA A 146 23.01 15.72 -22.30
CA ALA A 146 24.24 14.94 -22.20
C ALA A 146 24.06 13.45 -22.55
N GLY A 147 22.83 12.96 -22.71
CA GLY A 147 22.55 11.59 -23.14
C GLY A 147 21.23 11.02 -22.59
N GLY A 148 20.91 9.79 -22.98
CA GLY A 148 19.65 9.13 -22.60
C GLY A 148 18.49 9.55 -23.50
N TYR A 149 17.29 9.69 -22.93
CA TYR A 149 16.08 10.08 -23.64
C TYR A 149 15.87 11.60 -23.58
N PRO A 150 15.85 12.30 -24.72
CA PRO A 150 15.70 13.76 -24.74
C PRO A 150 14.28 14.20 -24.37
N MET A 151 13.27 13.32 -24.49
CA MET A 151 11.87 13.61 -24.18
C MET A 151 11.39 14.93 -24.82
N SER A 152 11.71 15.14 -26.10
CA SER A 152 11.44 16.39 -26.84
C SER A 152 11.98 17.67 -26.20
N GLY A 153 12.91 17.55 -25.25
CA GLY A 153 13.54 18.65 -24.54
C GLY A 153 14.53 19.43 -25.40
N PRO A 154 14.90 20.64 -24.98
CA PRO A 154 15.86 21.48 -25.69
C PRO A 154 17.26 20.85 -25.65
N ALA A 155 17.98 20.82 -26.78
CA ALA A 155 19.37 20.38 -26.77
C ALA A 155 20.29 21.30 -25.93
N VAL A 156 19.94 22.59 -25.87
CA VAL A 156 20.66 23.64 -25.13
C VAL A 156 19.66 24.66 -24.57
N SER A 157 19.83 25.10 -23.32
CA SER A 157 19.07 26.19 -22.70
C SER A 157 20.01 27.12 -21.92
N THR A 158 19.96 28.42 -22.14
CA THR A 158 20.79 29.40 -21.42
C THR A 158 20.34 29.58 -19.98
N LEU A 159 21.27 29.90 -19.07
CA LEU A 159 20.89 30.20 -17.69
C LEU A 159 20.10 31.51 -17.60
N ALA A 160 19.04 31.51 -16.78
CA ALA A 160 18.17 32.68 -16.61
C ALA A 160 18.85 33.85 -15.86
N ARG A 161 19.91 33.56 -15.08
CA ARG A 161 20.67 34.56 -14.31
C ARG A 161 22.08 34.06 -14.00
N SER A 162 22.94 34.98 -13.57
CA SER A 162 24.25 34.63 -13.03
C SER A 162 24.16 33.93 -11.67
N VAL A 163 25.13 33.06 -11.39
CA VAL A 163 25.22 32.23 -10.18
C VAL A 163 26.65 32.28 -9.65
N SER A 164 26.85 33.04 -8.57
CA SER A 164 28.15 33.14 -7.88
C SER A 164 28.52 31.83 -7.18
N PRO A 165 29.81 31.57 -6.92
CA PRO A 165 30.26 30.50 -6.04
C PRO A 165 29.46 30.44 -4.73
N GLY A 166 29.03 29.24 -4.35
CA GLY A 166 28.20 28.98 -3.17
C GLY A 166 26.69 29.21 -3.36
N ALA A 167 26.26 29.90 -4.43
CA ALA A 167 24.85 30.17 -4.68
C ALA A 167 24.16 29.04 -5.47
N SER A 168 22.83 28.97 -5.39
CA SER A 168 22.01 28.02 -6.14
C SER A 168 21.17 28.69 -7.24
N ILE A 169 20.76 27.90 -8.22
CA ILE A 169 19.82 28.24 -9.29
C ILE A 169 18.83 27.10 -9.49
N ASP A 170 17.59 27.45 -9.79
CA ASP A 170 16.57 26.51 -10.25
C ASP A 170 16.57 26.55 -11.78
N ILE A 171 16.81 25.40 -12.41
CA ILE A 171 16.88 25.28 -13.88
C ILE A 171 15.70 24.43 -14.32
N THR A 172 14.86 24.98 -15.19
CA THR A 172 13.64 24.33 -15.69
C THR A 172 13.78 23.96 -17.17
N VAL A 173 13.35 22.76 -17.53
CA VAL A 173 13.17 22.33 -18.93
C VAL A 173 11.77 21.78 -19.14
N LYS A 174 11.21 22.09 -20.31
CA LYS A 174 9.94 21.54 -20.78
C LYS A 174 10.20 20.26 -21.56
N LEU A 175 9.62 19.16 -21.13
CA LEU A 175 9.79 17.81 -21.67
C LEU A 175 8.43 17.22 -22.03
N THR A 176 8.41 16.23 -22.91
CA THR A 176 7.21 15.46 -23.28
C THR A 176 7.48 13.99 -23.01
N ALA A 177 6.64 13.39 -22.16
CA ALA A 177 6.70 11.97 -21.85
C ALA A 177 6.47 11.13 -23.13
N PRO A 178 7.25 10.07 -23.37
CA PRO A 178 7.06 9.20 -24.54
C PRO A 178 5.67 8.56 -24.63
N SER A 179 5.34 8.03 -25.81
CA SER A 179 4.08 7.32 -26.05
C SER A 179 4.07 5.91 -25.45
N GLU A 180 5.24 5.26 -25.50
CA GLU A 180 5.45 3.90 -25.02
C GLU A 180 5.56 3.87 -23.50
N GLU A 181 5.16 2.75 -22.91
CA GLU A 181 5.42 2.49 -21.51
C GLU A 181 6.91 2.24 -21.25
N GLY A 182 7.36 2.57 -20.05
CA GLY A 182 8.74 2.30 -19.64
C GLY A 182 9.31 3.35 -18.70
N GLU A 183 10.58 3.17 -18.39
CA GLU A 183 11.39 4.09 -17.60
C GLU A 183 12.28 4.91 -18.53
N TYR A 184 12.32 6.22 -18.32
CA TYR A 184 13.01 7.16 -19.18
C TYR A 184 13.95 8.04 -18.38
N LEU A 185 15.25 7.88 -18.65
CA LEU A 185 16.31 8.70 -18.06
C LEU A 185 16.88 9.67 -19.08
N GLY A 186 16.89 10.96 -18.76
CA GLY A 186 17.52 12.01 -19.56
C GLY A 186 18.63 12.70 -18.76
N TYR A 187 19.86 12.70 -19.27
CA TYR A 187 21.04 13.25 -18.59
C TYR A 187 21.36 14.66 -19.08
N TRP A 188 21.78 15.52 -18.16
CA TRP A 188 22.07 16.93 -18.41
C TRP A 188 23.38 17.37 -17.74
N LYS A 189 24.05 18.32 -18.39
CA LYS A 189 25.27 18.97 -17.89
C LYS A 189 25.17 20.49 -18.08
N LEU A 190 26.03 21.23 -17.40
CA LEU A 190 26.27 22.64 -17.69
C LEU A 190 27.42 22.77 -18.70
N ARG A 191 27.44 23.87 -19.45
CA ARG A 191 28.47 24.19 -20.43
C ARG A 191 28.91 25.64 -20.27
N ASN A 192 30.21 25.87 -20.18
CA ASN A 192 30.78 27.21 -20.07
C ASN A 192 30.93 27.89 -21.44
N THR A 193 31.41 29.14 -21.45
CA THR A 193 31.56 29.96 -22.66
C THR A 193 32.59 29.44 -23.66
N ASN A 194 33.51 28.58 -23.21
CA ASN A 194 34.50 27.93 -24.06
C ASN A 194 33.98 26.61 -24.67
N GLY A 195 32.71 26.27 -24.40
CA GLY A 195 32.09 25.04 -24.88
C GLY A 195 32.44 23.79 -24.05
N VAL A 196 33.08 23.95 -22.90
CA VAL A 196 33.45 22.81 -22.03
C VAL A 196 32.25 22.43 -21.16
N ASN A 197 31.90 21.14 -21.20
CA ASN A 197 30.82 20.57 -20.39
C ASN A 197 31.34 20.19 -19.00
N PHE A 198 30.58 20.56 -17.97
CA PHE A 198 30.84 20.21 -16.58
C PHE A 198 29.52 19.88 -15.87
N GLY A 199 29.60 19.31 -14.68
CA GLY A 199 28.43 18.88 -13.92
C GLY A 199 28.79 18.61 -12.47
N ILE A 200 28.29 17.49 -11.96
CA ILE A 200 28.33 17.14 -10.54
C ILE A 200 29.45 16.15 -10.19
N GLY A 201 29.63 15.91 -8.88
CA GLY A 201 30.61 15.00 -8.31
C GLY A 201 32.01 15.61 -8.19
N ASP A 202 32.94 14.87 -7.56
CA ASP A 202 34.25 15.38 -7.13
C ASP A 202 35.13 15.95 -8.25
N LYS A 203 34.90 15.50 -9.49
CA LYS A 203 35.62 15.96 -10.70
C LYS A 203 34.80 16.90 -11.58
N ALA A 204 33.58 17.26 -11.19
CA ALA A 204 32.63 18.01 -12.00
C ALA A 204 32.33 17.39 -13.38
N GLU A 205 32.39 16.07 -13.49
CA GLU A 205 32.25 15.35 -14.77
C GLU A 205 30.93 14.57 -14.89
N LYS A 206 30.19 14.36 -13.80
CA LYS A 206 28.95 13.57 -13.82
C LYS A 206 27.77 14.43 -14.27
N ALA A 207 26.83 13.81 -14.99
CA ALA A 207 25.56 14.45 -15.30
C ALA A 207 24.61 14.37 -14.09
N PHE A 208 23.66 15.29 -14.03
CA PHE A 208 22.41 15.12 -13.27
C PHE A 208 21.31 14.70 -14.25
N TRP A 209 20.19 14.18 -13.77
CA TRP A 209 19.21 13.53 -14.65
C TRP A 209 17.76 13.86 -14.29
N VAL A 210 16.88 13.55 -15.24
CA VAL A 210 15.45 13.35 -15.01
C VAL A 210 15.16 11.88 -15.19
N GLU A 211 14.39 11.30 -14.28
CA GLU A 211 13.89 9.93 -14.36
C GLU A 211 12.36 9.96 -14.19
N ILE A 212 11.65 9.49 -15.21
CA ILE A 212 10.19 9.32 -15.18
C ILE A 212 9.82 7.88 -15.54
N ARG A 213 8.64 7.45 -15.09
CA ARG A 213 7.99 6.23 -15.58
C ARG A 213 6.75 6.63 -16.38
N VAL A 214 6.62 6.12 -17.59
CA VAL A 214 5.35 6.17 -18.33
C VAL A 214 4.59 4.88 -18.05
N PRO A 215 3.45 4.92 -17.33
CA PRO A 215 2.68 3.72 -17.05
C PRO A 215 2.11 3.09 -18.33
N GLY A 216 1.92 1.78 -18.31
CA GLY A 216 1.22 1.03 -19.34
C GLY A 216 -0.20 1.51 -19.59
N ALA A 217 -0.79 1.09 -20.71
CA ALA A 217 -2.25 1.08 -20.77
C ALA A 217 -2.75 0.13 -19.67
N SER A 218 -3.90 0.43 -19.09
CA SER A 218 -4.54 -0.48 -18.15
C SER A 218 -6.04 -0.43 -18.33
N TYR A 219 -6.71 -1.54 -18.06
CA TYR A 219 -8.16 -1.65 -18.17
C TYR A 219 -8.75 -2.41 -16.99
N MET A 220 -10.05 -2.23 -16.78
CA MET A 220 -10.82 -3.02 -15.82
C MET A 220 -11.03 -4.43 -16.38
N ALA A 221 -10.25 -5.40 -15.90
CA ALA A 221 -10.33 -6.78 -16.33
C ALA A 221 -11.51 -7.54 -15.70
N TYR A 222 -11.95 -7.10 -14.52
CA TYR A 222 -13.11 -7.65 -13.83
C TYR A 222 -13.78 -6.56 -12.99
N SER A 223 -15.11 -6.47 -13.05
CA SER A 223 -15.90 -5.58 -12.20
C SER A 223 -16.70 -6.40 -11.20
N PHE A 224 -16.44 -6.22 -9.91
CA PHE A 224 -17.20 -6.93 -8.88
C PHE A 224 -18.64 -6.41 -8.77
N VAL A 225 -18.90 -5.19 -9.23
CA VAL A 225 -20.24 -4.59 -9.25
C VAL A 225 -21.08 -5.16 -10.38
N GLU A 226 -20.51 -5.34 -11.58
CA GLU A 226 -21.27 -5.89 -12.71
C GLU A 226 -21.57 -7.38 -12.53
N HIS A 227 -20.74 -8.10 -11.78
CA HIS A 227 -20.91 -9.53 -11.49
C HIS A 227 -21.43 -9.82 -10.08
N PHE A 228 -21.94 -8.83 -9.34
CA PHE A 228 -22.25 -9.02 -7.91
C PHE A 228 -23.33 -10.09 -7.66
N CYS A 229 -24.31 -10.28 -8.54
CA CYS A 229 -25.28 -11.38 -8.38
C CYS A 229 -24.84 -12.72 -8.98
N GLU A 230 -23.64 -12.79 -9.55
CA GLU A 230 -23.00 -14.07 -9.87
C GLU A 230 -22.19 -14.61 -8.67
N ALA A 231 -21.96 -13.79 -7.65
CA ALA A 231 -21.31 -14.22 -6.41
C ALA A 231 -22.27 -15.00 -5.51
N ASP A 232 -21.74 -16.03 -4.85
CA ASP A 232 -22.43 -16.80 -3.83
C ASP A 232 -22.41 -16.00 -2.51
N TRP A 233 -23.42 -15.15 -2.29
CA TRP A 233 -23.55 -14.35 -1.06
C TRP A 233 -24.02 -15.17 0.12
N ARG A 234 -23.33 -15.06 1.26
CA ARG A 234 -23.66 -15.78 2.49
C ARG A 234 -23.27 -14.95 3.72
N ASN A 235 -23.89 -15.25 4.85
CA ASN A 235 -23.26 -15.07 6.16
C ASN A 235 -22.68 -16.43 6.61
N GLU A 236 -22.25 -16.56 7.88
CA GLU A 236 -21.63 -17.80 8.38
C GLU A 236 -22.46 -19.06 8.08
N ASP A 237 -23.79 -18.99 8.27
CA ASP A 237 -24.69 -20.14 8.23
C ASP A 237 -25.64 -20.17 7.02
N VAL A 238 -25.97 -19.01 6.44
CA VAL A 238 -27.13 -18.83 5.56
C VAL A 238 -26.73 -18.20 4.23
N ALA A 239 -27.29 -18.73 3.13
CA ALA A 239 -27.19 -18.10 1.82
C ALA A 239 -28.11 -16.87 1.73
N LEU A 240 -27.59 -15.77 1.20
CA LEU A 240 -28.27 -14.49 1.10
C LEU A 240 -28.75 -14.24 -0.34
N PRO A 241 -29.91 -13.59 -0.54
CA PRO A 241 -30.38 -13.24 -1.88
C PRO A 241 -29.57 -12.10 -2.50
N CYS A 242 -29.52 -12.07 -3.83
CA CYS A 242 -28.96 -10.95 -4.60
C CYS A 242 -29.95 -10.47 -5.70
N PRO A 243 -30.27 -9.17 -5.78
CA PRO A 243 -29.98 -8.16 -4.77
C PRO A 243 -30.63 -8.51 -3.42
N GLY A 244 -30.00 -8.08 -2.34
CA GLY A 244 -30.52 -8.30 -1.00
C GLY A 244 -31.73 -7.42 -0.69
N LYS A 245 -32.34 -7.64 0.47
CA LYS A 245 -33.44 -6.82 0.97
C LYS A 245 -32.92 -5.90 2.08
N VAL A 246 -33.16 -4.60 1.94
CA VAL A 246 -32.87 -3.62 3.01
C VAL A 246 -33.53 -4.10 4.31
N SER A 247 -32.82 -3.98 5.43
CA SER A 247 -33.24 -4.43 6.77
C SER A 247 -33.40 -5.94 6.97
N ASP A 248 -32.87 -6.78 6.07
CA ASP A 248 -32.76 -8.21 6.36
C ASP A 248 -31.76 -8.44 7.51
N PRO A 249 -32.17 -9.03 8.64
CA PRO A 249 -31.27 -9.24 9.79
C PRO A 249 -30.15 -10.24 9.51
N ASN A 250 -30.25 -11.05 8.45
CA ASN A 250 -29.19 -11.97 8.04
C ASN A 250 -28.04 -11.27 7.31
N GLY A 251 -28.19 -9.97 7.00
CA GLY A 251 -27.28 -9.21 6.14
C GLY A 251 -27.76 -9.16 4.70
N TYR A 252 -27.19 -8.23 3.92
CA TYR A 252 -27.59 -8.03 2.53
C TYR A 252 -26.51 -7.30 1.72
N VAL A 253 -26.60 -7.44 0.40
CA VAL A 253 -25.80 -6.69 -0.58
C VAL A 253 -26.70 -5.91 -1.54
N LEU A 254 -26.31 -4.69 -1.88
CA LEU A 254 -26.99 -3.85 -2.86
C LEU A 254 -25.98 -3.18 -3.79
N ARG A 255 -26.33 -3.09 -5.08
CA ARG A 255 -25.66 -2.18 -6.01
C ARG A 255 -26.14 -0.76 -5.77
N LEU A 256 -25.22 0.18 -5.71
CA LEU A 256 -25.47 1.62 -5.65
C LEU A 256 -24.79 2.29 -6.83
N ASP A 257 -25.56 2.93 -7.72
CA ASP A 257 -24.99 3.70 -8.85
C ASP A 257 -24.60 5.14 -8.43
N SER A 258 -25.13 5.61 -7.29
CA SER A 258 -24.75 6.86 -6.66
C SER A 258 -24.91 6.73 -5.15
N LEU A 259 -23.99 7.31 -4.38
CA LEU A 259 -23.99 7.31 -2.92
C LEU A 259 -23.24 8.52 -2.37
N VAL A 260 -23.36 8.73 -1.07
CA VAL A 260 -22.53 9.70 -0.33
C VAL A 260 -21.65 8.90 0.62
N MET A 261 -20.34 9.07 0.51
CA MET A 261 -19.36 8.49 1.42
C MET A 261 -19.38 9.23 2.76
N GLU A 262 -18.85 8.64 3.83
CA GLU A 262 -18.82 9.26 5.16
C GLU A 262 -18.15 10.65 5.23
N ASN A 263 -17.21 10.94 4.33
CA ASN A 263 -16.58 12.25 4.18
C ASN A 263 -17.50 13.33 3.57
N GLY A 264 -18.75 12.98 3.26
CA GLY A 264 -19.76 13.85 2.65
C GLY A 264 -19.63 14.03 1.14
N VAL A 265 -18.67 13.36 0.49
CA VAL A 265 -18.48 13.41 -0.97
C VAL A 265 -19.51 12.50 -1.64
N THR A 266 -20.21 13.06 -2.63
CA THR A 266 -21.08 12.30 -3.52
C THR A 266 -20.25 11.58 -4.57
N GLU A 267 -20.44 10.27 -4.66
CA GLU A 267 -19.80 9.39 -5.63
C GLU A 267 -20.85 8.87 -6.62
N ASN A 268 -20.49 8.85 -7.90
CA ASN A 268 -21.37 8.40 -9.00
C ASN A 268 -20.79 7.18 -9.74
N ASN A 269 -19.86 6.48 -9.10
CA ASN A 269 -19.32 5.23 -9.61
C ASN A 269 -20.14 4.06 -9.06
N PRO A 270 -20.51 3.07 -9.89
CA PRO A 270 -21.18 1.86 -9.42
C PRO A 270 -20.39 1.20 -8.29
N SER A 271 -21.08 0.86 -7.22
CA SER A 271 -20.51 0.42 -5.94
C SER A 271 -21.37 -0.64 -5.27
N LEU A 272 -20.83 -1.32 -4.27
CA LEU A 272 -21.57 -2.26 -3.44
C LEU A 272 -21.73 -1.72 -2.03
N LEU A 273 -22.97 -1.71 -1.54
CA LEU A 273 -23.27 -1.65 -0.12
C LEU A 273 -23.40 -3.08 0.38
N THR A 274 -22.58 -3.45 1.35
CA THR A 274 -22.63 -4.73 2.05
C THR A 274 -22.94 -4.46 3.52
N VAL A 275 -23.98 -5.10 4.04
CA VAL A 275 -24.39 -4.97 5.44
C VAL A 275 -24.29 -6.35 6.07
N PRO A 276 -23.42 -6.55 7.08
CA PRO A 276 -23.29 -7.83 7.76
C PRO A 276 -24.56 -8.19 8.52
N GLN A 277 -24.65 -9.45 8.95
CA GLN A 277 -25.71 -9.91 9.84
C GLN A 277 -25.81 -9.02 11.09
N ASP A 278 -27.03 -8.68 11.53
CA ASP A 278 -27.28 -7.85 12.72
C ASP A 278 -27.12 -8.67 14.02
N VAL A 279 -25.91 -9.15 14.23
CA VAL A 279 -25.45 -9.86 15.43
C VAL A 279 -24.03 -9.40 15.75
N ARG A 280 -23.57 -9.72 16.96
CA ARG A 280 -22.19 -9.43 17.35
C ARG A 280 -21.23 -10.22 16.46
N HIS A 281 -20.33 -9.52 15.78
CA HIS A 281 -19.39 -10.08 14.81
C HIS A 281 -20.06 -10.73 13.60
N GLY A 282 -21.25 -10.25 13.24
CA GLY A 282 -21.94 -10.68 12.03
C GLY A 282 -21.08 -10.48 10.78
N GLU A 283 -21.26 -11.33 9.80
CA GLU A 283 -20.49 -11.31 8.56
C GLU A 283 -21.42 -11.27 7.34
N VAL A 284 -20.95 -10.65 6.27
CA VAL A 284 -21.46 -10.86 4.91
C VAL A 284 -20.27 -11.10 3.99
N SER A 285 -20.34 -12.17 3.20
CA SER A 285 -19.31 -12.53 2.22
C SER A 285 -19.93 -12.86 0.87
N GLY A 286 -19.23 -12.51 -0.21
CA GLY A 286 -19.62 -12.85 -1.58
C GLY A 286 -18.47 -13.57 -2.27
N GLU A 287 -18.63 -14.88 -2.50
CA GLU A 287 -17.65 -15.71 -3.24
C GLU A 287 -17.94 -15.61 -4.75
N TYR A 288 -17.09 -14.89 -5.48
CA TYR A 288 -17.26 -14.66 -6.92
C TYR A 288 -16.88 -15.88 -7.76
N PRO A 289 -17.35 -15.98 -9.02
CA PRO A 289 -16.88 -16.98 -9.98
C PRO A 289 -15.36 -16.99 -10.11
N ALA A 290 -14.80 -18.14 -10.51
CA ALA A 290 -13.37 -18.28 -10.66
C ALA A 290 -12.84 -17.34 -11.77
N PHE A 291 -11.79 -16.59 -11.44
CA PHE A 291 -11.13 -15.65 -12.33
C PHE A 291 -9.63 -15.98 -12.41
N THR A 292 -9.08 -15.96 -13.62
CA THR A 292 -7.65 -16.20 -13.84
C THR A 292 -6.86 -14.91 -13.68
N ILE A 293 -6.00 -14.89 -12.66
CA ILE A 293 -5.12 -13.76 -12.36
C ILE A 293 -3.95 -13.73 -13.35
N GLN A 294 -3.61 -12.55 -13.83
CA GLN A 294 -2.43 -12.30 -14.66
C GLN A 294 -1.38 -11.53 -13.88
N ALA A 295 -0.12 -11.63 -14.31
CA ALA A 295 0.97 -10.87 -13.70
C ALA A 295 0.69 -9.36 -13.83
N GLY A 296 0.84 -8.62 -12.73
CA GLY A 296 0.53 -7.20 -12.65
C GLY A 296 -0.95 -6.87 -12.51
N ASP A 297 -1.82 -7.85 -12.25
CA ASP A 297 -3.19 -7.58 -11.82
C ASP A 297 -3.20 -6.98 -10.42
N HIS A 298 -4.04 -5.98 -10.22
CA HIS A 298 -4.28 -5.35 -8.93
C HIS A 298 -5.77 -5.35 -8.60
N PHE A 299 -6.11 -5.74 -7.37
CA PHE A 299 -7.44 -5.45 -6.82
C PHE A 299 -7.46 -3.99 -6.36
N ARG A 300 -8.46 -3.23 -6.81
CA ARG A 300 -8.64 -1.82 -6.45
C ARG A 300 -10.06 -1.53 -6.03
N THR A 301 -10.22 -0.72 -4.99
CA THR A 301 -11.48 -0.19 -4.50
C THR A 301 -11.20 1.00 -3.59
N ILE A 302 -12.23 1.75 -3.20
CA ILE A 302 -12.18 2.61 -2.02
C ILE A 302 -13.14 2.01 -1.00
N VAL A 303 -12.70 1.89 0.26
CA VAL A 303 -13.55 1.43 1.36
C VAL A 303 -13.94 2.59 2.26
N GLY A 304 -15.07 2.44 2.93
CA GLY A 304 -15.59 3.41 3.90
C GLY A 304 -17.02 3.06 4.29
N CYS A 305 -17.57 3.84 5.21
CA CYS A 305 -18.96 3.75 5.64
C CYS A 305 -19.86 4.65 4.80
N GLN A 306 -21.15 4.29 4.71
CA GLN A 306 -22.16 5.15 4.11
C GLN A 306 -22.35 6.42 4.95
N TYR A 307 -22.59 7.57 4.31
CA TYR A 307 -22.88 8.83 5.00
C TYR A 307 -23.97 8.68 6.08
N GLU A 308 -23.75 9.29 7.25
CA GLU A 308 -24.59 9.22 8.46
C GLU A 308 -24.66 7.84 9.17
N ALA A 309 -23.90 6.84 8.73
CA ALA A 309 -23.71 5.58 9.43
C ALA A 309 -22.75 5.71 10.63
N LYS A 310 -23.06 6.62 11.57
CA LYS A 310 -22.17 7.07 12.68
C LYS A 310 -21.75 5.98 13.67
N LYS A 311 -22.32 4.79 13.58
CA LYS A 311 -21.98 3.62 14.41
C LYS A 311 -21.25 2.52 13.63
N CYS A 312 -20.98 2.75 12.35
CA CYS A 312 -20.25 1.82 11.50
C CYS A 312 -18.87 1.56 12.11
N ASP A 313 -18.60 0.29 12.37
CA ASP A 313 -17.31 -0.24 12.84
C ASP A 313 -17.17 -1.64 12.25
N VAL A 314 -16.41 -1.74 11.15
CA VAL A 314 -16.36 -2.94 10.32
C VAL A 314 -14.94 -3.29 9.91
N VAL A 315 -14.74 -4.55 9.54
CA VAL A 315 -13.50 -5.04 8.95
C VAL A 315 -13.78 -5.50 7.54
N PHE A 316 -13.19 -4.81 6.56
CA PHE A 316 -13.14 -5.23 5.17
C PHE A 316 -12.05 -6.28 5.02
N ARG A 317 -12.32 -7.36 4.26
CA ARG A 317 -11.30 -8.32 3.82
C ARG A 317 -11.47 -8.66 2.35
N LEU A 318 -10.35 -8.87 1.69
CA LEU A 318 -10.29 -9.62 0.44
C LEU A 318 -9.66 -10.97 0.73
N ASP A 319 -10.43 -12.02 0.50
CA ASP A 319 -9.95 -13.39 0.57
C ASP A 319 -9.92 -14.00 -0.84
N TYR A 320 -9.17 -15.09 -1.00
CA TYR A 320 -9.27 -15.94 -2.19
C TYR A 320 -9.42 -17.40 -1.80
N LYS A 321 -10.10 -18.16 -2.66
CA LYS A 321 -10.28 -19.60 -2.53
C LYS A 321 -9.66 -20.32 -3.70
N LYS A 322 -8.75 -21.24 -3.39
CA LYS A 322 -8.08 -22.13 -4.35
C LYS A 322 -8.10 -23.55 -3.80
N ASN A 323 -8.56 -24.51 -4.60
CA ASN A 323 -8.63 -25.92 -4.22
C ASN A 323 -9.38 -26.14 -2.87
N GLY A 324 -10.46 -25.40 -2.66
CA GLY A 324 -11.27 -25.47 -1.43
C GLY A 324 -10.68 -24.77 -0.20
N THR A 325 -9.44 -24.27 -0.28
CA THR A 325 -8.79 -23.55 0.83
C THR A 325 -8.99 -22.06 0.66
N VAL A 326 -9.47 -21.38 1.70
CA VAL A 326 -9.60 -19.91 1.75
C VAL A 326 -8.35 -19.32 2.40
N LYS A 327 -7.84 -18.22 1.85
CA LYS A 327 -6.74 -17.44 2.42
C LYS A 327 -7.02 -15.95 2.28
N ASN A 328 -6.63 -15.21 3.31
CA ASN A 328 -6.73 -13.75 3.33
C ASN A 328 -5.60 -13.12 2.50
N LEU A 329 -5.93 -12.10 1.72
CA LEU A 329 -4.98 -11.25 1.00
C LEU A 329 -4.71 -9.96 1.77
N PHE A 330 -5.78 -9.29 2.22
CA PHE A 330 -5.68 -8.12 3.09
C PHE A 330 -6.91 -7.98 3.98
N HIS A 331 -6.76 -7.15 5.01
CA HIS A 331 -7.88 -6.63 5.79
C HIS A 331 -7.69 -5.13 6.05
N TRP A 332 -8.80 -4.42 6.29
CA TRP A 332 -8.82 -3.02 6.67
C TRP A 332 -9.92 -2.79 7.71
N ASN A 333 -9.59 -2.13 8.81
CA ASN A 333 -10.54 -1.78 9.86
C ASN A 333 -11.06 -0.37 9.57
N GLU A 334 -12.38 -0.24 9.48
CA GLU A 334 -13.07 1.01 9.18
C GLU A 334 -13.99 1.41 10.33
N VAL A 335 -13.92 2.68 10.73
CA VAL A 335 -14.86 3.29 11.68
C VAL A 335 -15.36 4.60 11.07
N TYR A 336 -16.59 5.00 11.38
CA TYR A 336 -17.12 6.29 10.88
C TYR A 336 -16.33 7.47 11.46
N GLU A 337 -15.38 7.98 10.69
CA GLU A 337 -14.45 9.04 11.09
C GLU A 337 -14.33 10.16 10.05
N GLY A 338 -15.09 10.06 8.95
CA GLY A 338 -15.17 11.06 7.90
C GLY A 338 -14.06 10.95 6.87
N ASN A 339 -13.38 9.80 6.80
CA ASN A 339 -12.35 9.50 5.81
C ASN A 339 -12.82 8.40 4.87
N SER A 340 -12.10 8.17 3.77
CA SER A 340 -12.28 6.97 2.95
C SER A 340 -10.93 6.53 2.44
N TYR A 341 -10.77 5.22 2.24
CA TYR A 341 -9.46 4.63 2.07
C TYR A 341 -9.33 3.94 0.72
N PRO A 342 -8.48 4.44 -0.18
CA PRO A 342 -8.16 3.74 -1.41
C PRO A 342 -7.34 2.49 -1.08
N ILE A 343 -7.80 1.34 -1.56
CA ILE A 343 -7.09 0.07 -1.48
C ILE A 343 -6.57 -0.27 -2.87
N ASP A 344 -5.28 -0.60 -2.93
CA ASP A 344 -4.60 -1.10 -4.12
C ASP A 344 -3.72 -2.28 -3.72
N PHE A 345 -4.17 -3.49 -4.05
CA PHE A 345 -3.51 -4.73 -3.64
C PHE A 345 -2.99 -5.50 -4.85
N ASP A 346 -1.69 -5.79 -4.87
CA ASP A 346 -1.03 -6.55 -5.94
C ASP A 346 -1.39 -8.04 -5.86
N LEU A 347 -2.00 -8.57 -6.92
CA LEU A 347 -2.40 -9.98 -7.02
C LEU A 347 -1.34 -10.83 -7.73
N SER A 348 -0.17 -10.29 -8.07
CA SER A 348 0.86 -10.97 -8.86
C SER A 348 1.36 -12.28 -8.24
N SER A 349 1.25 -12.46 -6.91
CA SER A 349 1.56 -13.74 -6.26
C SER A 349 0.63 -14.89 -6.66
N LEU A 350 -0.52 -14.57 -7.26
CA LEU A 350 -1.51 -15.52 -7.77
C LEU A 350 -1.49 -15.63 -9.30
N ALA A 351 -0.52 -15.00 -9.97
CA ALA A 351 -0.47 -14.98 -11.43
C ALA A 351 -0.46 -16.39 -12.04
N GLY A 352 -1.35 -16.62 -13.01
CA GLY A 352 -1.56 -17.92 -13.66
C GLY A 352 -2.58 -18.82 -12.96
N ASP A 353 -2.96 -18.51 -11.72
CA ASP A 353 -3.98 -19.28 -11.00
C ASP A 353 -5.39 -18.81 -11.36
N SER A 354 -6.29 -19.79 -11.48
CA SER A 354 -7.73 -19.54 -11.47
C SER A 354 -8.23 -19.68 -10.03
N VAL A 355 -8.66 -18.56 -9.44
CA VAL A 355 -9.10 -18.49 -8.04
C VAL A 355 -10.47 -17.84 -7.96
N LYS A 356 -11.22 -18.15 -6.91
CA LYS A 356 -12.41 -17.36 -6.56
C LYS A 356 -12.00 -16.27 -5.59
N LEU A 357 -12.33 -15.02 -5.89
CA LEU A 357 -12.11 -13.90 -4.97
C LEU A 357 -13.36 -13.71 -4.11
N ILE A 358 -13.17 -13.32 -2.85
CA ILE A 358 -14.23 -13.19 -1.87
C ILE A 358 -14.13 -11.81 -1.23
N LEU A 359 -15.17 -11.00 -1.41
CA LEU A 359 -15.32 -9.76 -0.67
C LEU A 359 -16.00 -10.08 0.66
N VAL A 360 -15.41 -9.67 1.77
CA VAL A 360 -15.95 -9.97 3.10
C VAL A 360 -16.01 -8.71 3.95
N VAL A 361 -17.12 -8.52 4.64
CA VAL A 361 -17.28 -7.51 5.67
C VAL A 361 -17.75 -8.18 6.95
N THR A 362 -17.01 -7.95 8.03
CA THR A 362 -17.38 -8.41 9.38
C THR A 362 -17.64 -7.20 10.26
N ALA A 363 -18.72 -7.22 11.03
CA ALA A 363 -18.99 -6.24 12.07
C ALA A 363 -17.95 -6.34 13.19
N ASN A 364 -17.37 -5.23 13.61
CA ASN A 364 -16.48 -5.18 14.76
C ASN A 364 -17.28 -4.83 16.03
N GLY A 365 -18.25 -5.69 16.34
CA GLY A 365 -19.25 -5.44 17.37
C GLY A 365 -20.62 -5.90 16.91
N GLY A 366 -21.68 -5.40 17.56
CA GLY A 366 -23.06 -5.72 17.19
C GLY A 366 -23.90 -4.45 17.09
N GLN A 367 -23.44 -3.47 16.31
CA GLN A 367 -24.10 -2.18 16.23
C GLN A 367 -24.83 -2.03 14.89
N ASN A 368 -26.16 -1.90 14.97
CA ASN A 368 -27.00 -1.36 13.91
C ASN A 368 -26.29 -0.17 13.22
N GLN A 369 -26.20 -0.19 11.89
CA GLN A 369 -25.56 0.79 10.98
C GLN A 369 -24.17 0.42 10.42
N ASP A 370 -23.78 -0.85 10.42
CA ASP A 370 -22.60 -1.33 9.65
C ASP A 370 -22.85 -1.32 8.14
N TYR A 371 -23.04 -0.12 7.58
CA TYR A 371 -23.29 0.12 6.17
C TYR A 371 -21.97 0.30 5.42
N ALA A 372 -21.31 -0.82 5.16
CA ALA A 372 -19.99 -0.87 4.55
C ALA A 372 -20.07 -0.71 3.03
N ILE A 373 -19.28 0.22 2.49
CA ILE A 373 -19.23 0.53 1.06
C ILE A 373 -17.91 -0.01 0.48
N TRP A 374 -18.05 -0.84 -0.55
CA TRP A 374 -17.01 -1.08 -1.54
C TRP A 374 -17.26 -0.14 -2.72
N LEU A 375 -16.58 1.00 -2.74
CA LEU A 375 -16.69 1.98 -3.82
C LEU A 375 -15.86 1.48 -5.00
N HIS A 376 -16.56 1.24 -6.11
CA HIS A 376 -16.01 0.76 -7.37
C HIS A 376 -14.94 -0.35 -7.23
N PRO A 377 -15.27 -1.55 -6.70
CA PRO A 377 -14.33 -2.67 -6.60
C PRO A 377 -14.09 -3.34 -7.96
N PHE A 378 -12.82 -3.49 -8.36
CA PHE A 378 -12.42 -4.05 -9.64
C PHE A 378 -11.01 -4.65 -9.66
N ILE A 379 -10.72 -5.45 -10.68
CA ILE A 379 -9.36 -5.86 -11.03
C ILE A 379 -8.84 -4.95 -12.14
N LEU A 380 -7.78 -4.20 -11.85
CA LEU A 380 -7.00 -3.45 -12.83
C LEU A 380 -5.94 -4.37 -13.45
N ARG A 381 -5.89 -4.41 -14.79
CA ARG A 381 -4.89 -5.17 -15.54
C ARG A 381 -4.13 -4.27 -16.50
N GLN A 382 -2.82 -4.48 -16.61
CA GLN A 382 -1.99 -3.80 -17.60
C GLN A 382 -2.24 -4.35 -19.02
N GLY A 383 -2.08 -3.48 -20.01
CA GLY A 383 -2.35 -3.73 -21.42
C GLY A 383 -3.63 -3.07 -21.93
N THR A 384 -4.01 -3.43 -23.14
CA THR A 384 -5.30 -3.09 -23.74
C THR A 384 -6.23 -4.31 -23.65
N PRO A 385 -7.56 -4.11 -23.53
CA PRO A 385 -8.49 -5.22 -23.66
C PRO A 385 -8.21 -5.93 -24.98
N GLY A 386 -7.98 -7.25 -24.92
CA GLY A 386 -7.96 -8.06 -26.15
C GLY A 386 -9.27 -7.83 -26.92
N PRO A 387 -9.29 -8.01 -28.26
CA PRO A 387 -10.53 -7.88 -29.02
C PRO A 387 -11.60 -8.76 -28.38
N THR A 388 -12.62 -8.14 -27.78
CA THR A 388 -13.78 -8.84 -27.24
C THR A 388 -14.29 -9.71 -28.38
N ALA A 389 -14.27 -11.04 -28.22
CA ALA A 389 -14.85 -11.92 -29.21
C ALA A 389 -16.29 -11.45 -29.42
N ALA A 390 -16.59 -10.90 -30.60
CA ALA A 390 -17.94 -10.49 -30.94
C ALA A 390 -18.84 -11.70 -30.68
N PRO A 391 -20.01 -11.52 -30.01
CA PRO A 391 -20.90 -12.64 -29.76
C PRO A 391 -21.19 -13.31 -31.10
N THR A 392 -20.73 -14.54 -31.24
CA THR A 392 -21.06 -15.35 -32.43
C THR A 392 -22.55 -15.63 -32.30
N LEU A 393 -23.36 -14.94 -33.09
CA LEU A 393 -24.79 -15.22 -33.18
C LEU A 393 -24.96 -16.63 -33.78
N THR A 394 -24.99 -17.65 -32.93
CA THR A 394 -25.49 -18.97 -33.29
C THR A 394 -27.00 -18.86 -33.47
N PHE A 395 -27.43 -18.66 -34.71
CA PHE A 395 -28.82 -18.86 -35.09
C PHE A 395 -29.12 -20.36 -34.98
N THR A 396 -29.86 -20.75 -33.93
CA THR A 396 -30.46 -22.08 -33.86
C THR A 396 -31.51 -22.19 -34.97
N PRO A 397 -31.40 -23.12 -35.93
CA PRO A 397 -32.43 -23.27 -36.94
C PRO A 397 -33.74 -23.71 -36.28
N THR A 398 -34.81 -22.94 -36.51
CA THR A 398 -36.17 -23.26 -36.09
C THR A 398 -36.54 -24.67 -36.57
N PRO A 399 -37.03 -25.58 -35.70
CA PRO A 399 -37.42 -26.92 -36.13
C PRO A 399 -38.56 -26.83 -37.15
N THR A 400 -38.33 -27.42 -38.33
CA THR A 400 -39.38 -27.59 -39.35
C THR A 400 -40.47 -28.51 -38.80
N PRO A 401 -41.75 -28.12 -38.79
CA PRO A 401 -42.81 -28.98 -38.28
C PRO A 401 -42.95 -30.23 -39.17
N THR A 402 -42.73 -31.40 -38.58
CA THR A 402 -43.00 -32.70 -39.22
C THR A 402 -44.51 -32.90 -39.34
N ALA A 403 -45.02 -32.93 -40.57
CA ALA A 403 -46.41 -33.27 -40.83
C ALA A 403 -46.68 -34.74 -40.45
N THR A 404 -47.66 -34.96 -39.57
CA THR A 404 -48.15 -36.29 -39.21
C THR A 404 -49.10 -36.78 -40.31
N PRO A 405 -48.93 -37.98 -40.88
CA PRO A 405 -49.86 -38.51 -41.87
C PRO A 405 -51.16 -38.96 -41.21
N THR A 406 -52.27 -38.32 -41.60
CA THR A 406 -53.63 -38.73 -41.24
C THR A 406 -54.00 -40.00 -41.99
N SER A 407 -54.33 -41.08 -41.27
CA SER A 407 -54.87 -42.31 -41.85
C SER A 407 -56.33 -42.10 -42.30
N THR A 408 -56.57 -42.22 -43.61
CA THR A 408 -57.90 -42.28 -44.21
C THR A 408 -58.51 -43.68 -44.01
N PRO A 409 -59.75 -43.82 -43.52
CA PRO A 409 -60.48 -45.08 -43.60
C PRO A 409 -61.33 -45.13 -44.88
N THR A 410 -61.27 -46.24 -45.62
CA THR A 410 -62.20 -46.55 -46.71
C THR A 410 -62.26 -48.07 -46.93
N PRO A 411 -63.37 -48.66 -47.44
CA PRO A 411 -64.75 -48.16 -47.60
C PRO A 411 -65.75 -48.73 -46.58
#